data_AF-A0ABD0P8U5-F1
#
_entry.id   AF-A0ABD0P8U5-F1
#
_cell.length_a   1.000
_cell.length_b   1.000
_cell.length_c   1.000
_cell.angle_alpha   90.00
_cell.angle_beta   90.00
_cell.angle_gamma   90.00
#
_symmetry.space_group_name_H-M   'P 1'
#
loop_
_entity.id
_entity.type
_entity.pdbx_description
1 polymer ?
#
loop_
_entity_poly.entity_id
_entity_poly.type
_entity_poly.pdbx_seq_one_letter_code
_entity_poly.pdbx_strand_id
1 'polypeptide(L)' 'MPPPAVPHGMCLKVINDRNMKGGMGSETNPLRFMDQDYNFLQDYCLKTRQRFVDEFFPPDPRSIGEGLLDPDVMARV' A
#
# COMPACT_ATOMS: atom_id res chain seq x y z
N MET A 1 6.09 38.82 9.19
CA MET A 1 6.90 38.06 8.20
C MET A 1 6.16 36.80 7.85
N PRO A 2 5.92 36.48 6.57
CA PRO A 2 5.34 35.20 6.20
C PRO A 2 6.35 34.07 6.50
N PRO A 3 5.88 32.87 6.90
CA PRO A 3 6.78 31.73 7.13
C PRO A 3 7.49 31.35 5.82
N PRO A 4 8.74 30.86 5.90
CA PRO A 4 9.50 30.48 4.71
C PRO A 4 8.74 29.38 3.96
N ALA A 5 8.45 29.64 2.67
CA ALA A 5 7.84 28.67 1.77
C ALA A 5 8.83 27.53 1.55
N VAL A 6 8.62 26.43 2.26
CA VAL A 6 9.33 25.17 2.04
C VAL A 6 8.85 24.59 0.71
N PRO A 7 9.74 24.33 -0.27
CA PRO A 7 9.35 23.71 -1.53
C PRO A 7 8.59 22.42 -1.27
N HIS A 8 7.49 22.19 -1.99
CA HIS A 8 6.50 21.13 -1.71
C HIS A 8 7.07 19.71 -1.53
N GLY A 9 8.27 19.42 -2.07
CA GLY A 9 8.97 18.13 -1.89
C GLY A 9 9.92 18.04 -0.68
N MET A 10 10.37 19.16 -0.10
CA MET A 10 11.30 19.18 1.04
C MET A 10 10.60 18.77 2.35
N CYS A 11 9.32 19.12 2.51
CA CYS A 11 8.53 18.72 3.67
C CYS A 11 8.39 17.20 3.79
N LEU A 12 8.11 16.53 2.67
CA LEU A 12 7.92 15.07 2.63
C LEU A 12 9.19 14.33 3.03
N LYS A 13 10.35 14.79 2.55
CA LYS A 13 11.64 14.19 2.89
C LYS A 13 11.95 14.33 4.38
N VAL A 14 11.76 15.52 4.95
CA VAL A 14 11.99 15.75 6.38
C VAL A 14 11.05 14.92 7.26
N ILE A 15 9.78 14.76 6.86
CA ILE A 15 8.81 13.92 7.59
C ILE A 15 9.24 12.45 7.52
N ASN A 16 9.60 11.95 6.34
CA ASN A 16 10.06 10.57 6.17
C ASN A 16 11.34 10.29 6.99
N ASP A 17 12.32 11.20 6.95
CA ASP A 17 13.57 11.08 7.72
C ASP A 17 13.29 11.03 9.24
N ARG A 18 12.33 11.82 9.73
CA ARG A 18 11.91 11.78 11.14
C ARG A 18 11.20 10.47 11.48
N ASN A 19 10.31 10.01 10.61
CA ASN A 19 9.58 8.77 10.81
C ASN A 19 10.53 7.57 10.84
N MET A 20 11.48 7.49 9.91
CA MET A 20 12.50 6.45 9.89
C MET A 20 13.39 6.49 11.14
N LYS A 21 13.80 7.69 11.60
CA LYS A 21 14.50 7.83 12.91
C LYS A 21 13.65 7.36 14.10
N GLY A 22 12.33 7.50 14.01
CA GLY A 22 11.37 6.98 14.98
C GLY A 22 11.11 5.47 14.87
N GLY A 23 11.88 4.75 14.04
CA GLY A 23 11.78 3.30 13.88
C GLY A 23 10.78 2.84 12.82
N MET A 24 10.16 3.74 12.06
CA MET A 24 9.30 3.36 10.94
C MET A 24 10.12 2.59 9.88
N GLY A 25 9.59 1.46 9.42
CA GLY A 25 10.28 0.54 8.52
C GLY A 25 11.13 -0.53 9.21
N SER A 26 11.16 -0.58 10.54
CA SER A 26 11.79 -1.66 11.31
C SER A 26 10.88 -2.89 11.44
N GLU A 27 11.43 -4.02 11.88
CA GLU A 27 10.66 -5.25 12.12
C GLU A 27 9.49 -5.06 13.12
N THR A 28 9.67 -4.20 14.13
CA THR A 28 8.66 -3.94 15.16
C THR A 28 7.74 -2.76 14.83
N ASN A 29 8.07 -1.95 13.82
CA ASN A 29 7.25 -0.85 13.32
C ASN A 29 7.35 -0.78 11.78
N PRO A 30 6.80 -1.76 11.06
CA PRO A 30 6.92 -1.83 9.62
C PRO A 30 6.12 -0.72 8.93
N LEU A 31 6.55 -0.35 7.73
CA LEU A 31 5.77 0.51 6.85
C LEU A 31 4.50 -0.20 6.40
N ARG A 32 3.41 0.57 6.29
CA ARG A 32 2.18 0.09 5.67
C ARG A 32 2.30 0.25 4.18
N PHE A 33 2.40 -0.87 3.47
CA PHE A 33 2.44 -0.84 2.02
C PHE A 33 1.11 -0.35 1.47
N MET A 34 1.16 0.66 0.58
CA MET A 34 -0.04 1.34 0.06
C MET A 34 -1.01 1.82 1.16
N ASP A 35 -0.46 2.18 2.34
CA ASP A 35 -1.22 2.59 3.53
C ASP A 35 -2.28 1.58 4.01
N GLN A 36 -2.15 0.30 3.62
CA GLN A 36 -3.05 -0.76 4.06
C GLN A 36 -2.77 -1.16 5.51
N ASP A 37 -3.78 -1.11 6.37
CA ASP A 37 -3.73 -1.57 7.76
C ASP A 37 -4.53 -2.87 7.90
N TYR A 38 -3.83 -4.00 8.08
CA TYR A 38 -4.44 -5.32 8.21
C TYR A 38 -5.51 -5.38 9.30
N ASN A 39 -5.26 -4.80 10.49
CA ASN A 39 -6.18 -4.91 11.62
C ASN A 39 -7.48 -4.15 11.32
N PHE A 40 -7.35 -2.96 10.73
CA PHE A 40 -8.50 -2.16 10.31
C PHE A 40 -9.31 -2.85 9.20
N LEU A 41 -8.64 -3.34 8.16
CA LEU A 41 -9.29 -4.02 7.03
C LEU A 41 -9.99 -5.31 7.48
N GLN A 42 -9.34 -6.10 8.33
CA GLN A 42 -9.91 -7.32 8.90
C GLN A 42 -11.18 -7.01 9.70
N ASP A 43 -11.12 -6.04 10.61
CA ASP A 43 -12.27 -5.65 11.43
C ASP A 43 -13.44 -5.13 10.57
N TYR A 44 -13.15 -4.32 9.55
CA TYR A 44 -14.15 -3.84 8.59
C TYR A 44 -14.86 -4.99 7.87
N CYS A 45 -14.12 -5.96 7.32
CA CYS A 45 -14.69 -7.11 6.61
C CYS A 45 -15.53 -7.98 7.54
N LEU A 46 -15.08 -8.23 8.77
CA LEU A 46 -15.82 -9.01 9.77
C LEU A 46 -17.13 -8.32 10.17
N LYS A 47 -17.09 -7.00 10.42
CA LYS A 47 -18.28 -6.20 10.78
C LYS A 47 -19.30 -6.14 9.66
N THR A 48 -18.85 -6.01 8.43
CA THR A 48 -19.71 -5.92 7.24
C THR A 48 -20.11 -7.28 6.67
N ARG A 49 -19.57 -8.38 7.22
CA ARG A 49 -19.76 -9.76 6.74
C ARG A 49 -19.39 -9.95 5.26
N GLN A 50 -18.33 -9.28 4.83
CA GLN A 50 -17.82 -9.34 3.46
C GLN A 50 -16.45 -10.03 3.44
N ARG A 51 -16.12 -10.63 2.30
CA ARG A 51 -14.76 -11.12 2.04
C ARG A 51 -13.91 -9.95 1.56
N PHE A 52 -12.68 -9.89 2.04
CA PHE A 52 -11.71 -8.91 1.57
C PHE A 52 -11.39 -9.15 0.08
N VAL A 53 -11.32 -8.07 -0.68
CA VAL A 53 -10.81 -8.03 -2.06
C VAL A 53 -9.75 -6.93 -2.08
N ASP A 54 -8.55 -7.27 -2.50
CA ASP A 54 -7.45 -6.31 -2.57
C ASP A 54 -7.64 -5.40 -3.79
N GLU A 55 -7.83 -4.09 -3.55
CA GLU A 55 -7.98 -3.11 -4.61
C GLU A 55 -6.65 -2.78 -5.31
N PHE A 56 -5.53 -2.95 -4.60
CA PHE A 56 -4.18 -2.69 -5.12
C PHE A 56 -3.58 -3.91 -5.82
N PHE A 57 -4.09 -5.11 -5.53
CA PHE A 57 -3.71 -6.35 -6.18
C PHE A 57 -4.95 -7.20 -6.52
N PRO A 58 -5.75 -6.76 -7.51
CA PRO A 58 -7.04 -7.38 -7.81
C PRO A 58 -6.86 -8.81 -8.35
N PRO A 59 -7.84 -9.71 -8.16
CA PRO A 59 -7.78 -11.08 -8.66
C PRO A 59 -8.10 -11.14 -10.16
N ASP A 60 -7.32 -10.45 -11.00
CA ASP A 60 -7.49 -10.41 -12.46
C ASP A 60 -6.14 -10.55 -13.20
N PRO A 61 -6.15 -10.76 -14.54
CA PRO A 61 -4.93 -11.00 -15.31
C PRO A 61 -3.80 -9.98 -15.14
N ARG A 62 -4.12 -8.73 -14.76
CA ARG A 62 -3.11 -7.68 -14.55
C ARG A 62 -2.21 -7.99 -13.35
N SER A 63 -2.74 -8.69 -12.35
CA SER A 63 -1.99 -9.11 -11.16
C SER A 63 -1.17 -10.37 -11.40
N ILE A 64 -1.46 -11.13 -12.46
CA ILE A 64 -0.63 -12.26 -12.88
C ILE A 64 0.65 -11.75 -13.53
N GLY A 65 0.52 -10.76 -14.43
CA GLY A 65 1.64 -10.18 -15.17
C GLY A 65 1.72 -10.67 -16.62
N GLU A 66 2.28 -9.81 -17.48
CA GLU A 66 2.33 -10.05 -18.92
C GLU A 66 3.36 -11.13 -19.29
N GLY A 67 2.98 -12.05 -20.18
CA GLY A 67 3.87 -13.07 -20.73
C GLY A 67 4.24 -14.22 -19.80
N LEU A 68 3.66 -14.29 -18.59
CA LEU A 68 3.90 -15.40 -17.66
C LEU A 68 3.09 -16.66 -17.98
N LEU A 69 1.96 -16.51 -18.66
CA LEU A 69 1.10 -17.60 -19.09
C LEU A 69 0.94 -17.55 -20.59
N ASP A 70 0.78 -18.73 -21.21
CA ASP A 70 0.34 -18.82 -22.60
C ASP A 70 -1.02 -18.12 -22.76
N PRO A 71 -1.28 -17.43 -23.89
CA PRO A 71 -2.53 -16.70 -24.11
C PRO A 71 -3.79 -17.56 -23.90
N ASP A 72 -3.75 -18.82 -24.33
CA ASP A 72 -4.87 -19.76 -24.17
C ASP A 72 -5.12 -20.14 -22.71
N VAL A 73 -4.08 -20.13 -21.88
CA VAL A 73 -4.20 -20.36 -20.43
C VAL A 73 -4.72 -19.10 -19.76
N MET A 74 -4.20 -17.92 -20.15
CA MET A 74 -4.64 -16.62 -19.62
C MET A 74 -6.13 -16.36 -19.90
N ALA A 75 -6.64 -16.78 -21.07
CA ALA A 75 -8.05 -16.63 -21.43
C ALA A 75 -9.02 -17.44 -20.55
N ARG A 76 -8.51 -18.37 -19.72
CA ARG A 76 -9.30 -19.26 -18.85
C ARG A 76 -9.26 -18.84 -17.37
N VAL A 77 -8.47 -17.84 -17.02
CA VAL A 77 -8.39 -17.22 -15.69
C VAL A 77 -9.56 -16.25 -15.53
#